data_AF-A0A524CJ25-F1
#
_entry.id   AF-A0A524CJ25-F1
#
_cell.length_a   1.000
_cell.length_b   1.000
_cell.length_c   1.000
_cell.angle_alpha   90.00
_cell.angle_beta   90.00
_cell.angle_gamma   90.00
#
_symmetry.space_group_name_H-M   'P 1'
#
loop_
_entity.id
_entity.type
_entity.pdbx_description
1 polymer ?
#
loop_
_entity_poly.entity_id
_entity_poly.type
_entity_poly.pdbx_seq_one_letter_code
_entity_poly.pdbx_strand_id
1 'polypeptide(L)'
;MADLNRLTIPYLKKLAEERDIELNSGRKSELIEQIKNSRIPEDTLDHLIEKYLEEKNQKKIQKKKRQLNLIELENRVNKVEEKLIEIIERLNQVSRKLNIRGSVNLESQQVSKKPNQNGQESKRNLILKKPNNVNEIKRFISNLMNSGDQINIDELFKIPELQETSLTLIKQAINELIKENIFEASEEGDSKQRIDGQISMLIRN
;
A
#
# COMPACT_ATOMS: atom_id res chain seq x y z
N MET A 1 5.16 -22.54 39.88
CA MET A 1 4.93 -23.44 38.74
C MET A 1 5.24 -22.71 37.44
N ALA A 2 6.42 -22.99 36.89
CA ALA A 2 6.92 -22.50 35.60
C ALA A 2 5.92 -22.71 34.44
N ASP A 3 5.45 -21.61 33.83
CA ASP A 3 4.47 -21.64 32.74
C ASP A 3 5.15 -21.74 31.37
N LEU A 4 5.67 -22.94 31.07
CA LEU A 4 6.31 -23.30 29.79
C LEU A 4 5.40 -23.06 28.57
N ASN A 5 4.09 -22.91 28.76
CA ASN A 5 3.15 -22.58 27.68
C ASN A 5 3.41 -21.20 27.06
N ARG A 6 4.11 -20.31 27.75
CA ARG A 6 4.42 -18.96 27.24
C ARG A 6 5.51 -18.96 26.16
N LEU A 7 6.35 -20.00 26.14
CA LEU A 7 7.40 -20.19 25.15
C LEU A 7 6.85 -20.79 23.84
N THR A 8 7.49 -20.48 22.72
CA THR A 8 7.22 -21.15 21.44
C THR A 8 8.13 -22.38 21.28
N ILE A 9 7.79 -23.30 20.39
CA ILE A 9 8.54 -24.55 20.18
C ILE A 9 10.06 -24.31 19.97
N PRO A 10 10.51 -23.32 19.18
CA PRO A 10 11.95 -23.04 19.06
C PRO A 10 12.63 -22.69 20.38
N TYR A 11 11.96 -21.95 21.27
CA TYR A 11 12.52 -21.58 22.57
C TYR A 11 12.46 -22.74 23.57
N LEU A 12 11.47 -23.62 23.48
CA LEU A 12 11.45 -24.87 24.26
C LEU A 12 12.63 -25.78 23.87
N LYS A 13 12.95 -25.85 22.57
CA LYS A 13 14.12 -26.60 22.09
C LYS A 13 15.44 -26.01 22.56
N LYS A 14 15.61 -24.69 22.48
CA LYS A 14 16.79 -24.00 23.03
C LYS A 14 16.96 -24.23 24.53
N LEU A 15 15.86 -24.18 25.29
CA LEU A 15 15.88 -24.43 26.72
C LEU A 15 16.34 -25.86 27.03
N ALA A 16 15.84 -26.83 26.27
CA ALA A 16 16.27 -28.22 26.41
C ALA A 16 17.73 -28.45 26.01
N GLU A 17 18.20 -27.81 24.94
CA GLU A 17 19.60 -27.85 24.51
C GLU A 17 20.54 -27.24 25.57
N GLU A 18 20.17 -26.11 26.19
CA GLU A 18 20.95 -25.49 27.28
C GLU A 18 20.97 -26.33 28.58
N ARG A 19 20.11 -27.35 28.66
CA ARG A 19 20.02 -28.28 29.80
C ARG A 19 20.35 -29.72 29.44
N ASP A 20 20.89 -29.96 28.24
CA ASP A 20 21.23 -31.29 27.74
C ASP A 20 20.06 -32.30 27.81
N ILE A 21 18.84 -31.83 27.55
CA ILE A 21 17.62 -32.67 27.52
C ILE A 21 17.36 -33.10 26.08
N GLU A 22 17.41 -34.40 25.84
CA GLU A 22 16.99 -34.99 24.57
C GLU A 22 15.46 -34.87 24.41
N LEU A 23 15.03 -33.97 23.53
CA LEU A 23 13.64 -33.83 23.15
C LEU A 23 13.31 -34.67 21.93
N ASN A 24 12.29 -35.52 22.05
CA ASN A 24 11.71 -36.20 20.89
C ASN A 24 10.86 -35.21 20.08
N SER A 25 10.84 -35.36 18.75
CA SER A 25 9.94 -34.56 17.91
C SER A 25 8.49 -34.83 18.28
N GLY A 26 7.72 -33.78 18.57
CA GLY A 26 6.33 -33.93 19.03
C GLY A 26 5.57 -32.62 19.09
N ARG A 27 4.33 -32.69 19.56
CA ARG A 27 3.47 -31.51 19.81
C ARG A 27 4.03 -30.71 20.98
N LYS A 28 3.67 -29.41 21.05
CA LYS A 28 4.13 -28.51 22.11
C LYS A 28 3.84 -29.05 23.52
N SER A 29 2.67 -29.64 23.73
CA SER A 29 2.29 -30.25 25.02
C SER A 29 3.22 -31.39 25.41
N GLU A 30 3.56 -32.27 24.46
CA GLU A 30 4.47 -33.42 24.68
C GLU A 30 5.89 -32.95 25.02
N LEU A 31 6.37 -31.90 24.35
CA LEU A 31 7.67 -31.29 24.65
C LEU A 31 7.70 -30.68 26.07
N ILE A 32 6.60 -30.06 26.50
CA ILE A 32 6.48 -29.49 27.84
C ILE A 32 6.50 -30.60 28.90
N GLU A 33 5.83 -31.73 28.64
CA GLU A 33 5.86 -32.88 29.54
C GLU A 33 7.26 -33.48 29.67
N GLN A 34 8.00 -33.60 28.56
CA GLN A 34 9.39 -34.08 28.58
C GLN A 34 10.29 -33.17 29.44
N ILE A 35 10.15 -31.85 29.31
CA ILE A 35 10.90 -30.86 30.11
C ILE A 35 10.49 -30.88 31.59
N LYS A 36 9.22 -31.18 31.90
CA LYS A 36 8.77 -31.34 33.28
C LYS A 36 9.32 -32.63 33.91
N ASN A 37 9.43 -33.70 33.11
CA ASN A 37 9.91 -35.00 33.55
C ASN A 37 11.44 -35.05 33.76
N SER A 38 12.20 -34.11 33.20
CA SER A 38 13.66 -34.04 33.33
C SER A 38 14.18 -33.47 34.66
N ARG A 39 13.30 -33.25 35.66
CA ARG A 39 13.66 -32.82 37.04
C ARG A 39 14.56 -31.58 37.10
N ILE A 40 14.27 -30.58 36.27
CA ILE A 40 14.95 -29.28 36.34
C ILE A 40 14.51 -28.57 37.63
N PRO A 41 15.43 -27.98 38.42
CA PRO A 41 15.07 -27.15 39.57
C PRO A 41 14.17 -25.98 39.16
N GLU A 42 13.09 -25.73 39.90
CA GLU A 42 12.05 -24.77 39.52
C GLU A 42 12.60 -23.35 39.34
N ASP A 43 13.49 -22.90 40.23
CA ASP A 43 14.16 -21.60 40.14
C ASP A 43 14.96 -21.41 38.85
N THR A 44 15.62 -22.49 38.41
CA THR A 44 16.43 -22.46 37.19
C THR A 44 15.58 -22.49 35.93
N LEU A 45 14.39 -23.08 36.01
CA LEU A 45 13.43 -23.14 34.92
C LEU A 45 12.74 -21.79 34.73
N ASP A 46 12.35 -21.12 35.82
CA ASP A 46 11.76 -19.79 35.78
C ASP A 46 12.73 -18.76 35.20
N HIS A 47 14.01 -18.80 35.60
CA HIS A 47 15.03 -17.92 35.05
C HIS A 47 15.22 -18.09 33.53
N LEU A 48 15.23 -19.35 33.05
CA LEU A 48 15.36 -19.63 31.62
C LEU A 48 14.12 -19.20 30.83
N ILE A 49 12.93 -19.38 31.40
CA ILE A 49 11.68 -18.92 30.78
C ILE A 49 11.70 -17.39 30.65
N GLU A 50 12.10 -16.66 31.69
CA GLU A 50 12.21 -15.21 31.66
C GLU A 50 13.21 -14.74 30.60
N LYS A 51 14.43 -15.30 30.59
CA LYS A 51 15.47 -15.05 29.59
C LYS A 51 14.95 -15.21 28.14
N TYR A 52 14.24 -16.30 27.85
CA TYR A 52 13.73 -16.56 26.51
C TYR A 52 12.48 -15.74 26.14
N LEU A 53 11.67 -15.34 27.12
CA LEU A 53 10.57 -14.41 26.90
C LEU A 53 11.08 -12.99 26.60
N GLU A 54 12.14 -12.55 27.27
CA GLU A 54 12.83 -11.30 26.96
C GLU A 54 13.43 -11.33 25.56
N GLU A 55 14.13 -12.41 25.17
CA GLU A 55 14.68 -12.58 23.81
C GLU A 55 13.56 -12.52 22.75
N LYS A 56 12.42 -13.15 23.01
CA LYS A 56 11.23 -13.10 22.13
C LYS A 56 10.68 -11.68 22.00
N ASN A 57 10.63 -10.93 23.09
CA ASN A 57 10.11 -9.56 23.10
C ASN A 57 11.09 -8.59 22.42
N GLN A 58 12.40 -8.75 22.63
CA GLN A 58 13.44 -7.97 21.96
C GLN A 58 13.46 -8.21 20.43
N LYS A 59 13.27 -9.46 19.98
CA LYS A 59 13.17 -9.77 18.53
C LYS A 59 11.92 -9.17 17.86
N LYS A 60 10.80 -9.01 18.58
CA LYS A 60 9.63 -8.29 18.05
C LYS A 60 9.91 -6.80 17.80
N ILE A 61 10.83 -6.20 18.56
CA ILE A 61 11.16 -4.77 18.47
C ILE A 61 12.08 -4.47 17.26
N GLN A 62 12.76 -5.48 16.70
CA GLN A 62 13.65 -5.31 15.53
C GLN A 62 12.98 -5.52 14.16
N LYS A 63 11.69 -5.20 14.00
CA LYS A 63 11.24 -4.83 12.65
C LYS A 63 11.88 -3.49 12.32
N LYS A 64 13.10 -3.49 11.76
CA LYS A 64 13.68 -2.32 11.08
C LYS A 64 12.64 -1.82 10.09
N LYS A 65 11.86 -0.80 10.47
CA LYS A 65 11.18 0.05 9.50
C LYS A 65 12.31 0.48 8.57
N ARG A 66 12.29 0.04 7.31
CA ARG A 66 13.16 0.62 6.29
C ARG A 66 12.88 2.11 6.36
N GLN A 67 13.77 2.88 6.98
CA GLN A 67 13.68 4.33 6.93
C GLN A 67 13.81 4.62 5.44
N LEU A 68 12.72 5.08 4.82
CA LEU A 68 12.78 5.52 3.43
C LEU A 68 13.90 6.56 3.37
N ASN A 69 14.90 6.30 2.55
CA ASN A 69 15.93 7.27 2.26
C ASN A 69 15.30 8.38 1.41
N LEU A 70 14.69 9.36 2.07
CA LEU A 70 13.92 10.43 1.45
C LEU A 70 14.77 11.16 0.39
N ILE A 71 16.06 11.34 0.65
CA ILE A 71 17.01 11.98 -0.28
C ILE A 71 17.16 11.16 -1.56
N GLU A 72 17.28 9.84 -1.45
CA GLU A 72 17.37 8.98 -2.63
C GLU A 72 16.06 8.97 -3.42
N LEU A 73 14.92 9.01 -2.73
CA LEU A 73 13.60 9.07 -3.36
C LEU A 73 13.39 10.40 -4.08
N GLU A 74 13.74 11.53 -3.46
CA GLU A 74 13.70 12.86 -4.09
C GLU A 74 14.59 12.91 -5.33
N ASN A 75 15.81 12.36 -5.26
CA ASN A 75 16.70 12.27 -6.42
C ASN A 75 16.11 11.41 -7.56
N ARG A 76 15.38 10.34 -7.22
CA ARG A 76 14.69 9.51 -8.21
C ARG A 76 13.51 10.23 -8.83
N VAL A 77 12.73 10.99 -8.04
CA VAL A 77 11.61 11.81 -8.52
C VAL A 77 12.13 12.89 -9.47
N ASN A 78 13.18 13.63 -9.09
CA ASN A 78 13.77 14.67 -9.92
C ASN A 78 14.23 14.12 -11.29
N LYS A 79 14.89 12.96 -11.31
CA LYS A 79 15.29 12.29 -12.56
C LYS A 79 14.12 11.88 -13.45
N VAL A 80 12.97 11.55 -12.86
CA VAL A 80 11.75 11.23 -13.60
C VAL A 80 11.13 12.50 -14.18
N GLU A 81 11.09 13.58 -13.41
CA GLU A 81 10.60 14.88 -13.86
C GLU A 81 11.43 15.42 -15.04
N GLU A 82 12.76 15.35 -14.96
CA GLU A 82 13.65 15.72 -16.07
C GLU A 82 13.36 14.93 -17.35
N LYS A 83 13.19 13.60 -17.23
CA LYS A 83 12.86 12.76 -18.38
C LYS A 83 11.48 13.06 -18.96
N LEU A 84 10.50 13.41 -18.12
CA LEU A 84 9.17 13.81 -18.60
C LEU A 84 9.24 15.10 -19.42
N ILE A 85 10.00 16.10 -18.95
CA ILE A 85 10.23 17.35 -19.69
C ILE A 85 10.83 17.03 -21.07
N GLU A 86 11.86 16.18 -21.12
CA GLU A 86 12.49 15.79 -22.39
C GLU A 86 11.51 15.09 -23.35
N ILE A 87 10.65 14.20 -22.82
CA ILE A 87 9.62 13.52 -23.62
C ILE A 87 8.62 14.52 -24.18
N ILE A 88 8.17 15.48 -23.37
CA ILE A 88 7.23 16.52 -23.80
C ILE A 88 7.85 17.39 -24.90
N GLU A 89 9.12 17.77 -24.77
CA GLU A 89 9.83 18.52 -25.80
C GLU A 89 9.91 17.73 -27.11
N ARG A 90 10.24 16.44 -27.05
CA ARG A 90 10.24 15.56 -28.23
C ARG A 90 8.86 15.43 -28.85
N LEU A 91 7.80 15.28 -28.05
CA LEU A 91 6.42 15.23 -28.52
C LEU A 91 6.03 16.54 -29.22
N ASN A 92 6.35 17.69 -28.62
CA ASN A 92 6.09 18.99 -29.22
C ASN A 92 6.84 19.18 -30.55
N GLN A 93 8.09 18.70 -30.66
CA GLN A 93 8.82 18.70 -31.93
C GLN A 93 8.14 17.83 -33.00
N VAL A 94 7.67 16.63 -32.63
CA VAL A 94 6.96 15.73 -33.55
C VAL A 94 5.62 16.32 -33.98
N SER A 95 4.83 16.87 -33.05
CA SER A 95 3.56 17.54 -33.36
C SER A 95 3.73 18.72 -34.33
N ARG A 96 4.81 19.51 -34.17
CA ARG A 96 5.16 20.58 -35.13
C ARG A 96 5.51 20.03 -36.51
N LYS A 97 6.26 18.93 -36.59
CA LYS A 97 6.61 18.27 -37.87
C LYS A 97 5.38 17.68 -38.58
N LEU A 98 4.37 17.27 -37.83
CA LEU A 98 3.15 16.64 -38.35
C LEU A 98 1.98 17.63 -38.54
N ASN A 99 2.16 18.93 -38.28
CA ASN A 99 1.11 19.97 -38.35
C ASN A 99 -0.14 19.66 -37.50
N ILE A 100 0.01 18.87 -36.43
CA ILE A 100 -1.07 18.54 -35.50
C ILE A 100 -1.23 19.72 -34.53
N ARG A 101 -2.34 20.47 -34.62
CA ARG A 101 -2.68 21.54 -33.67
C ARG A 101 -3.04 20.93 -32.31
N GLY A 102 -2.02 20.74 -31.48
CA GLY A 102 -2.14 20.35 -30.08
C GLY A 102 -0.77 20.50 -29.40
N SER A 103 -0.49 21.69 -28.88
CA SER A 103 0.71 21.91 -28.04
C SER A 103 0.42 21.38 -26.65
N VAL A 104 1.23 20.43 -26.16
CA VAL A 104 1.24 20.06 -24.75
C VAL A 104 1.95 21.19 -24.01
N ASN A 105 1.19 22.19 -23.58
CA ASN A 105 1.65 23.22 -22.65
C ASN A 105 1.36 22.73 -21.24
N LEU A 106 2.39 22.24 -20.55
CA LEU A 106 2.43 22.45 -19.10
C LEU A 106 2.75 23.92 -18.91
N GLU A 107 1.87 24.66 -18.26
CA GLU A 107 2.19 26.00 -17.77
C GLU A 107 3.41 25.88 -16.85
N SER A 108 4.58 26.13 -17.43
CA SER A 108 5.81 26.40 -16.70
C SER A 108 5.58 27.67 -15.90
N GLN A 109 5.11 27.54 -14.65
CA GLN A 109 5.25 28.60 -13.67
C GLN A 109 6.74 28.84 -13.50
N GLN A 110 7.20 29.93 -14.11
CA GLN A 110 8.53 30.47 -13.93
C GLN A 110 8.77 30.66 -12.43
N VAL A 111 9.61 29.81 -11.85
CA VAL A 111 10.19 30.06 -10.53
C VAL A 111 11.22 31.16 -10.72
N SER A 112 10.75 32.40 -10.70
CA SER A 112 11.59 33.58 -10.58
C SER A 112 12.41 33.47 -9.30
N LYS A 113 13.70 33.14 -9.44
CA LYS A 113 14.69 33.22 -8.37
C LYS A 113 14.76 34.66 -7.86
N LYS A 114 14.21 34.93 -6.68
CA LYS A 114 14.72 35.95 -5.76
C LYS A 114 15.03 35.29 -4.42
N PRO A 115 16.23 35.46 -3.86
CA PRO A 115 16.53 34.97 -2.54
C PRO A 115 15.89 35.95 -1.57
N ASN A 116 14.90 35.52 -0.79
CA ASN A 116 14.62 36.22 0.45
C ASN A 116 14.39 35.22 1.56
N GLN A 117 15.28 35.35 2.54
CA GLN A 117 15.34 34.65 3.79
C GLN A 117 14.05 34.94 4.56
N ASN A 118 13.27 33.89 4.85
CA ASN A 118 12.57 33.70 6.12
C ASN A 118 11.92 32.33 6.09
N GLY A 119 12.24 31.53 7.10
CA GLY A 119 11.80 30.14 7.22
C GLY A 119 10.29 30.05 7.33
N GLN A 120 9.68 29.44 6.32
CA GLN A 120 8.54 28.55 6.46
C GLN A 120 8.62 27.60 5.27
N GLU A 121 8.97 26.34 5.57
CA GLU A 121 8.93 25.24 4.62
C GLU A 121 7.52 25.17 4.01
N SER A 122 7.38 25.69 2.79
CA SER A 122 6.29 25.30 1.93
C SER A 122 6.53 23.85 1.55
N LYS A 123 6.12 22.93 2.44
CA LYS A 123 5.75 21.58 2.09
C LYS A 123 4.80 21.72 0.91
N ARG A 124 5.30 21.48 -0.30
CA ARG A 124 4.44 21.22 -1.46
C ARG A 124 3.73 19.91 -1.14
N ASN A 125 2.65 20.01 -0.38
CA ASN A 125 1.60 19.02 -0.42
C ASN A 125 1.23 18.96 -1.91
N LEU A 126 1.56 17.85 -2.58
CA LEU A 126 0.70 17.37 -3.65
C LEU A 126 -0.65 17.13 -2.96
N ILE A 127 -1.45 18.19 -2.83
CA ILE A 127 -2.87 18.03 -2.66
C ILE A 127 -3.27 17.43 -4.00
N LEU A 128 -3.36 16.08 -4.06
CA LEU A 128 -4.24 15.42 -5.01
C LEU A 128 -5.59 16.09 -4.77
N LYS A 129 -5.91 17.08 -5.60
CA LYS A 129 -7.18 17.77 -5.51
C LYS A 129 -8.23 16.71 -5.70
N LYS A 130 -9.09 16.57 -4.69
CA LYS A 130 -10.31 15.79 -4.75
C LYS A 130 -10.99 16.03 -6.10
N PRO A 131 -11.36 14.98 -6.85
CA PRO A 131 -12.03 15.14 -8.12
C PRO A 131 -13.41 15.77 -7.85
N ASN A 132 -13.59 17.02 -8.24
CA ASN A 132 -14.79 17.80 -7.94
C ASN A 132 -15.72 17.91 -9.15
N ASN A 133 -15.31 17.38 -10.31
CA ASN A 133 -16.07 17.42 -11.54
C ASN A 133 -16.10 16.04 -12.23
N VAL A 134 -17.15 15.78 -13.01
CA VAL A 134 -17.37 14.53 -13.77
C VAL A 134 -16.13 14.16 -14.58
N ASN A 135 -15.51 15.11 -15.29
CA ASN A 135 -14.32 14.86 -16.09
C ASN A 135 -13.09 14.44 -15.27
N GLU A 136 -12.93 14.97 -14.06
CA GLU A 136 -11.83 14.61 -13.16
C GLU A 136 -12.05 13.20 -12.61
N ILE A 137 -13.28 12.88 -12.22
CA ILE A 137 -13.70 11.54 -11.78
C ILE A 137 -13.48 10.53 -12.93
N LYS A 138 -13.87 10.88 -14.16
CA LYS A 138 -13.67 10.03 -15.34
C LYS A 138 -12.21 9.69 -15.56
N ARG A 139 -11.33 10.68 -15.53
CA ARG A 139 -9.88 10.49 -15.67
C ARG A 139 -9.32 9.64 -14.53
N PHE A 140 -9.77 9.89 -13.31
CA PHE A 140 -9.36 9.13 -12.14
C PHE A 140 -9.74 7.65 -12.30
N ILE A 141 -11.01 7.36 -12.57
CA ILE A 141 -11.51 5.98 -12.76
C ILE A 141 -10.83 5.30 -13.95
N SER A 142 -10.63 6.01 -15.06
CA SER A 142 -9.95 5.45 -16.25
C SER A 142 -8.49 5.06 -15.99
N ASN A 143 -7.82 5.77 -15.08
CA ASN A 143 -6.42 5.53 -14.73
C ASN A 143 -6.24 4.51 -13.59
N LEU A 144 -7.32 4.12 -12.91
CA LEU A 144 -7.27 3.14 -11.82
C LEU A 144 -7.02 1.71 -12.33
N MET A 145 -7.34 1.42 -13.60
CA MET A 145 -7.39 0.07 -14.15
C MET A 145 -6.72 -0.01 -15.53
N ASN A 146 -6.06 -1.14 -15.81
CA ASN A 146 -5.55 -1.45 -17.14
C ASN A 146 -6.62 -2.20 -17.95
N SER A 147 -6.49 -2.24 -19.28
CA SER A 147 -7.40 -3.01 -20.15
C SER A 147 -7.46 -4.49 -19.74
N GLY A 148 -8.67 -5.02 -19.60
CA GLY A 148 -8.95 -6.36 -19.09
C GLY A 148 -9.14 -6.47 -17.57
N ASP A 149 -8.78 -5.44 -16.80
CA ASP A 149 -8.98 -5.44 -15.34
C ASP A 149 -10.48 -5.27 -15.01
N GLN A 150 -10.88 -5.84 -13.87
CA GLN A 150 -12.26 -5.79 -13.37
C GLN A 150 -12.26 -5.21 -11.95
N ILE A 151 -13.27 -4.38 -11.64
CA ILE A 151 -13.48 -3.85 -10.29
C ILE A 151 -14.95 -3.92 -9.90
N ASN A 152 -15.21 -4.38 -8.68
CA ASN A 152 -16.55 -4.30 -8.12
C ASN A 152 -16.88 -2.86 -7.72
N ILE A 153 -18.14 -2.48 -7.83
CA ILE A 153 -18.59 -1.14 -7.44
C ILE A 153 -18.33 -0.88 -5.94
N ASP A 154 -18.51 -1.88 -5.08
CA ASP A 154 -18.14 -1.82 -3.66
C ASP A 154 -16.64 -1.52 -3.43
N GLU A 155 -15.76 -1.98 -4.31
CA GLU A 155 -14.32 -1.73 -4.22
C GLU A 155 -13.97 -0.34 -4.72
N LEU A 156 -14.63 0.10 -5.79
CA LEU A 156 -14.51 1.46 -6.29
C LEU A 156 -14.91 2.50 -5.22
N PHE A 157 -15.99 2.25 -4.47
CA PHE A 157 -16.42 3.12 -3.37
C PHE A 157 -15.59 2.99 -2.08
N LYS A 158 -14.65 2.04 -2.00
CA LYS A 158 -13.67 1.99 -0.90
C LYS A 158 -12.49 2.93 -1.10
N ILE A 159 -12.34 3.49 -2.30
CA ILE A 159 -11.22 4.37 -2.64
C ILE A 159 -11.40 5.72 -1.93
N PRO A 160 -10.48 6.15 -1.06
CA PRO A 160 -10.62 7.35 -0.24
C PRO A 160 -10.96 8.61 -1.05
N GLU A 161 -10.37 8.76 -2.22
CA GLU A 161 -10.56 9.90 -3.13
C GLU A 161 -11.98 9.97 -3.71
N LEU A 162 -12.65 8.82 -3.85
CA LEU A 162 -14.03 8.73 -4.32
C LEU A 162 -15.04 8.81 -3.18
N GLN A 163 -14.69 8.40 -1.95
CA GLN A 163 -15.58 8.45 -0.79
C GLN A 163 -15.99 9.86 -0.40
N GLU A 164 -15.12 10.84 -0.61
CA GLU A 164 -15.44 12.23 -0.31
C GLU A 164 -16.29 12.89 -1.41
N THR A 165 -16.40 12.27 -2.58
CA THR A 165 -17.03 12.84 -3.77
C THR A 165 -18.52 12.49 -3.84
N SER A 166 -19.34 13.38 -4.44
CA SER A 166 -20.78 13.15 -4.53
C SER A 166 -21.10 11.87 -5.31
N LEU A 167 -21.90 10.98 -4.72
CA LEU A 167 -22.39 9.75 -5.37
C LEU A 167 -23.04 10.02 -6.73
N THR A 168 -23.75 11.13 -6.88
CA THR A 168 -24.40 11.51 -8.14
C THR A 168 -23.38 11.77 -9.26
N LEU A 169 -22.27 12.43 -8.93
CA LEU A 169 -21.21 12.73 -9.90
C LEU A 169 -20.44 11.46 -10.27
N ILE A 170 -20.21 10.56 -9.32
CA ILE A 170 -19.57 9.27 -9.57
C ILE A 170 -20.44 8.41 -10.49
N LYS A 171 -21.74 8.31 -10.21
CA LYS A 171 -22.70 7.60 -11.09
C LYS A 171 -22.70 8.16 -12.51
N GLN A 172 -22.79 9.49 -12.64
CA GLN A 172 -22.75 10.14 -13.93
C GLN A 172 -21.44 9.86 -14.68
N ALA A 173 -20.30 9.94 -13.99
CA ALA A 173 -19.00 9.64 -14.58
C ALA A 173 -18.90 8.19 -15.06
N ILE A 174 -19.33 7.22 -14.26
CA ILE A 174 -19.33 5.80 -14.63
C ILE A 174 -20.20 5.57 -15.87
N ASN A 175 -21.42 6.13 -15.89
CA ASN A 175 -22.33 5.99 -17.04
C ASN A 175 -21.77 6.62 -18.31
N GLU A 176 -21.09 7.76 -18.21
CA GLU A 176 -20.40 8.36 -19.34
C GLU A 176 -19.23 7.49 -19.84
N LEU A 177 -18.45 6.89 -18.95
CA LEU A 177 -17.35 6.02 -19.35
C LEU A 177 -17.84 4.71 -20.01
N ILE A 178 -18.97 4.17 -19.56
CA ILE A 178 -19.64 3.04 -20.21
C ILE A 178 -20.10 3.45 -21.61
N LYS A 179 -20.76 4.61 -21.73
CA LYS A 179 -21.21 5.15 -23.02
C LYS A 179 -20.05 5.41 -24.00
N GLU A 180 -18.87 5.77 -23.49
CA GLU A 180 -17.64 5.98 -24.25
C GLU A 180 -16.92 4.66 -24.60
N ASN A 181 -17.50 3.49 -24.26
CA ASN A 181 -16.91 2.16 -24.43
C ASN A 181 -15.55 1.99 -23.72
N ILE A 182 -15.27 2.80 -22.70
CA ILE A 182 -14.06 2.71 -21.86
C ILE A 182 -14.23 1.58 -20.83
N PHE A 183 -15.45 1.43 -20.30
CA PHE A 183 -15.80 0.31 -19.43
C PHE A 183 -16.99 -0.46 -19.98
N GLU A 184 -16.96 -1.77 -19.82
CA GLU A 184 -18.11 -2.64 -19.96
C GLU A 184 -18.75 -2.84 -18.58
N ALA A 185 -20.07 -2.68 -18.51
CA ALA A 185 -20.84 -2.90 -17.30
C ALA A 185 -21.22 -4.38 -17.19
N SER A 186 -20.93 -4.98 -16.04
CA SER A 186 -21.38 -6.34 -15.73
C SER A 186 -22.36 -6.32 -14.57
N GLU A 187 -23.43 -7.12 -14.72
CA GLU A 187 -24.42 -7.42 -13.68
C GLU A 187 -24.02 -8.63 -12.81
N GLU A 188 -22.97 -9.34 -13.23
CA GLU A 188 -22.40 -10.47 -12.52
C GLU A 188 -21.52 -9.94 -11.38
N GLY A 189 -21.94 -10.19 -10.14
CA GLY A 189 -21.20 -9.79 -8.95
C GLY A 189 -22.07 -9.57 -7.71
N ASP A 190 -21.49 -9.87 -6.55
CA ASP A 190 -22.15 -9.76 -5.24
C ASP A 190 -22.07 -8.35 -4.63
N SER A 191 -21.86 -7.32 -5.46
CA SER A 191 -21.75 -5.94 -4.99
C SER A 191 -23.05 -5.47 -4.35
N LYS A 192 -22.95 -5.01 -3.10
CA LYS A 192 -24.09 -4.46 -2.33
C LYS A 192 -24.47 -3.07 -2.83
N GLN A 193 -23.48 -2.30 -3.27
CA GLN A 193 -23.69 -1.03 -3.94
C GLN A 193 -23.69 -1.30 -5.45
N ARG A 194 -24.84 -1.07 -6.09
CA ARG A 194 -25.00 -1.18 -7.55
C ARG A 194 -25.23 0.20 -8.14
N ILE A 195 -24.64 0.47 -9.31
CA ILE A 195 -24.97 1.67 -10.09
C ILE A 195 -26.29 1.39 -10.81
N ASP A 196 -27.24 2.32 -10.64
CA ASP A 196 -28.61 2.25 -11.17
C ASP A 196 -29.38 0.94 -10.87
N GLY A 197 -28.97 0.23 -9.81
CA GLY A 197 -29.59 -1.02 -9.36
C GLY A 197 -29.19 -2.28 -10.12
N GLN A 198 -28.44 -2.15 -11.22
CA GLN A 198 -28.09 -3.26 -12.10
C GLN A 198 -26.59 -3.56 -12.11
N ILE A 199 -25.76 -2.52 -12.25
CA ILE A 199 -24.32 -2.65 -12.48
C ILE A 199 -23.62 -2.98 -11.16
N SER A 200 -23.04 -4.17 -11.07
CA SER A 200 -22.27 -4.64 -9.91
C SER A 200 -20.75 -4.55 -10.11
N MET A 201 -20.30 -4.59 -11.37
CA MET A 201 -18.89 -4.64 -11.72
C MET A 201 -18.61 -3.84 -13.00
N LEU A 202 -17.40 -3.29 -13.09
CA LEU A 202 -16.88 -2.61 -14.28
C LEU A 202 -15.67 -3.37 -14.81
N ILE A 203 -15.65 -3.61 -16.11
CA ILE A 203 -14.55 -4.27 -16.83
C ILE A 203 -13.92 -3.23 -17.76
N ARG A 204 -12.61 -3.03 -17.70
CA ARG A 204 -11.92 -2.08 -18.59
C ARG A 204 -11.76 -2.69 -19.98
N ASN A 205 -12.26 -2.02 -21.00
CA ASN A 205 -11.96 -2.32 -22.41
C ASN A 205 -10.55 -1.88 -22.80
#